data_AF-A0AAX6HQL8-F1
#
_entry.id   AF-A0AAX6HQL8-F1
#
_cell.length_a   1.000
_cell.length_b   1.000
_cell.length_c   1.000
_cell.angle_alpha   90.00
_cell.angle_beta   90.00
_cell.angle_gamma   90.00
#
_symmetry.space_group_name_H-M   'P 1'
#
loop_
_entity.id
_entity.type
_entity.pdbx_description
1 polymer ?
#
loop_
_entity_poly.entity_id
_entity_poly.type
_entity_poly.pdbx_seq_one_letter_code
_entity_poly.pdbx_strand_id
1 'polypeptide(L)'
;MANPRCFMDVTIGGEMEGRIVMELFADVVPRTAENFRALCTGEKGVGPHTGVPLHYKGSRFHRVIKGFMVQGGDISAGDGTGGESIYGLKFEDENFEVKHERKGMLSMANSGPDTNGSQFFISTTRTSHLDGKHVVFGKVLKGMGVVRSIEHAHTEEGECPIADVIITECGELPEGSDDGASNFFNDGDIIPDWPADLDVKPTEVAWWINAVDSAKAFGNDYFKKQDYKMALKKYRKALRYLDVCWDQEEIDEEKSSLLRKTKSVIFTNSSACKLKLGDLKGALLDAEFALRERDGYGKAYFRQGQAHIALNDVDSAVESFKKAMELEPNDGKIKEELNAVKKKIADRRDRERKAYSRMFQASPKPNNEVEFQASPKPNNEVELPPDFHGQFFQVLFYAWGKALRRKQEDVLDMFNHQTFTIFGLFLFCRTNNDEIRFSRGFWQCCKENTNLDCFRWDTDITNL
;
A
#
# COMPACT_ATOMS: atom_id res chain seq x y z
N MET A 1 6.00 41.25 -17.79
CA MET A 1 6.96 40.60 -16.89
C MET A 1 6.74 39.10 -17.00
N ALA A 2 7.77 38.29 -16.81
CA ALA A 2 7.59 36.85 -16.74
C ALA A 2 6.78 36.48 -15.47
N ASN A 3 6.02 35.39 -15.54
CA ASN A 3 5.26 34.88 -14.40
C ASN A 3 6.22 34.39 -13.30
N PRO A 4 5.96 34.74 -12.02
CA PRO A 4 6.78 34.26 -10.90
C PRO A 4 6.77 32.74 -10.78
N ARG A 5 7.90 32.18 -10.35
CA ARG A 5 8.03 30.76 -10.01
C ARG A 5 8.25 30.61 -8.52
N CYS A 6 7.50 29.73 -7.87
CA CYS A 6 7.67 29.41 -6.45
C CYS A 6 7.93 27.92 -6.26
N PHE A 7 8.50 27.54 -5.12
CA PHE A 7 8.73 26.15 -4.77
C PHE A 7 8.23 25.82 -3.36
N MET A 8 7.97 24.53 -3.13
CA MET A 8 7.66 23.94 -1.84
C MET A 8 8.38 22.59 -1.69
N ASP A 9 9.18 22.43 -0.64
CA ASP A 9 9.81 21.18 -0.26
C ASP A 9 8.94 20.48 0.79
N VAL A 10 8.45 19.29 0.45
CA VAL A 10 7.41 18.60 1.22
C VAL A 10 7.98 17.36 1.89
N THR A 11 7.64 17.17 3.16
CA THR A 11 7.83 15.90 3.87
C THR A 11 6.50 15.17 4.05
N ILE A 12 6.51 13.83 4.03
CA ILE A 12 5.38 12.97 4.40
C ILE A 12 5.83 12.09 5.58
N GLY A 13 5.15 12.18 6.71
CA GLY A 13 5.51 11.43 7.93
C GLY A 13 6.92 11.76 8.44
N GLY A 14 7.38 13.00 8.23
CA GLY A 14 8.73 13.45 8.58
C GLY A 14 9.84 13.04 7.61
N GLU A 15 9.52 12.33 6.53
CA GLU A 15 10.48 11.97 5.47
C GLU A 15 10.37 12.94 4.30
N MET A 16 11.49 13.54 3.89
CA MET A 16 11.53 14.45 2.73
C MET A 16 11.08 13.72 1.47
N GLU A 17 9.96 14.11 0.87
CA GLU A 17 9.43 13.46 -0.34
C GLU A 17 10.01 14.10 -1.60
N GLY A 18 10.04 15.44 -1.66
CA GLY A 18 10.62 16.17 -2.78
C GLY A 18 10.12 17.61 -2.88
N ARG A 19 10.49 18.25 -3.99
CA ARG A 19 10.12 19.62 -4.32
C ARG A 19 8.97 19.69 -5.30
N ILE A 20 8.04 20.61 -5.08
CA ILE A 20 7.01 21.03 -6.03
C ILE A 20 7.39 22.42 -6.53
N VAL A 21 7.47 22.62 -7.84
CA VAL A 21 7.75 23.92 -8.48
C VAL A 21 6.53 24.38 -9.24
N MET A 22 6.13 25.63 -9.06
CA MET A 22 4.86 26.18 -9.52
C MET A 22 5.07 27.50 -10.25
N GLU A 23 4.36 27.69 -11.36
CA GLU A 23 4.21 28.98 -12.04
C GLU A 23 2.95 29.67 -11.52
N LEU A 24 3.04 30.96 -11.22
CA LEU A 24 1.92 31.79 -10.79
C LEU A 24 1.51 32.74 -11.94
N PHE A 25 0.23 32.76 -12.30
CA PHE A 25 -0.32 33.55 -13.41
C PHE A 25 -0.50 35.02 -13.01
N ALA A 26 0.60 35.71 -12.70
CA ALA A 26 0.60 37.12 -12.32
C ALA A 26 0.16 38.05 -13.46
N ASP A 27 0.21 37.57 -14.71
CA ASP A 27 -0.32 38.23 -15.89
C ASP A 27 -1.86 38.20 -15.98
N VAL A 28 -2.51 37.23 -15.35
CA VAL A 28 -3.98 37.06 -15.35
C VAL A 28 -4.62 37.45 -14.03
N VAL A 29 -4.02 37.04 -12.90
CA VAL A 29 -4.51 37.28 -11.53
C VAL A 29 -3.38 37.82 -10.63
N PRO A 30 -2.90 39.05 -10.89
CA PRO A 30 -1.76 39.64 -10.19
C PRO A 30 -1.92 39.70 -8.67
N ARG A 31 -3.11 39.99 -8.14
CA ARG A 31 -3.33 40.05 -6.68
C ARG A 31 -3.26 38.65 -6.06
N THR A 32 -3.88 37.68 -6.69
CA THR A 32 -3.90 36.29 -6.21
C THR A 32 -2.50 35.68 -6.28
N ALA A 33 -1.78 35.92 -7.38
CA ALA A 33 -0.39 35.48 -7.55
C ALA A 33 0.56 36.13 -6.53
N GLU A 34 0.45 37.45 -6.29
CA GLU A 34 1.29 38.15 -5.30
C GLU A 34 1.01 37.67 -3.88
N ASN A 35 -0.25 37.40 -3.53
CA ASN A 35 -0.60 36.79 -2.24
C ASN A 35 0.14 35.46 -2.04
N PHE A 36 0.04 34.55 -3.00
CA PHE A 36 0.67 33.24 -2.89
C PHE A 36 2.21 33.32 -2.89
N ARG A 37 2.80 34.17 -3.74
CA ARG A 37 4.26 34.40 -3.80
C ARG A 37 4.79 34.91 -2.46
N ALA A 38 4.15 35.94 -1.90
CA ALA A 38 4.56 36.53 -0.63
C ALA A 38 4.37 35.56 0.55
N LEU A 39 3.35 34.70 0.52
CA LEU A 39 3.18 33.60 1.49
C LEU A 39 4.23 32.50 1.30
N CYS A 40 4.78 32.29 0.09
CA CYS A 40 5.93 31.41 -0.10
C CYS A 40 7.22 31.99 0.49
N THR A 41 7.44 33.31 0.41
CA THR A 41 8.68 33.95 0.89
C THR A 41 8.63 34.33 2.37
N GLY A 42 7.44 34.52 2.94
CA GLY A 42 7.26 35.01 4.30
C GLY A 42 7.61 36.50 4.49
N GLU A 43 7.79 37.25 3.40
CA GLU A 43 8.33 38.62 3.44
C GLU A 43 7.41 39.65 4.11
N LYS A 44 6.11 39.34 4.24
CA LYS A 44 5.11 40.26 4.81
C LYS A 44 5.02 40.20 6.34
N GLY A 45 5.87 39.40 7.00
CA GLY A 45 5.95 39.36 8.46
C GLY A 45 4.80 38.61 9.11
N VAL A 46 4.22 39.17 10.17
CA VAL A 46 3.17 38.53 10.98
C VAL A 46 1.80 39.07 10.60
N GLY A 47 0.83 38.17 10.40
CA GLY A 47 -0.55 38.51 10.07
C GLY A 47 -1.22 39.25 11.23
N PRO A 48 -1.82 40.44 10.99
CA PRO A 48 -2.42 41.24 12.06
C PRO A 48 -3.64 40.58 12.71
N HIS A 49 -4.35 39.69 12.01
CA HIS A 49 -5.57 39.07 12.53
C HIS A 49 -5.31 37.72 13.20
N THR A 50 -4.39 36.93 12.65
CA THR A 50 -4.05 35.59 13.16
C THR A 50 -2.89 35.60 14.15
N GLY A 51 -2.01 36.61 14.11
CA GLY A 51 -0.82 36.70 14.97
C GLY A 51 0.28 35.69 14.62
N VAL A 52 0.17 34.98 13.49
CA VAL A 52 1.18 34.02 13.00
C VAL A 52 1.93 34.59 11.79
N PRO A 53 3.14 34.10 11.47
CA PRO A 53 3.83 34.49 10.25
C PRO A 53 2.98 34.23 9.00
N LEU A 54 2.91 35.20 8.10
CA LEU A 54 2.32 35.07 6.76
C LEU A 54 3.25 34.24 5.86
N HIS A 55 3.40 32.96 6.16
CA HIS A 55 4.39 32.08 5.55
C HIS A 55 3.90 30.62 5.49
N TYR A 56 4.02 29.97 4.34
CA TYR A 56 3.66 28.55 4.19
C TYR A 56 4.64 27.58 4.84
N LYS A 57 5.87 28.01 5.15
CA LYS A 57 6.86 27.16 5.82
C LYS A 57 6.32 26.68 7.17
N GLY A 58 6.28 25.37 7.35
CA GLY A 58 5.72 24.68 8.52
C GLY A 58 4.23 24.40 8.43
N SER A 59 3.51 24.93 7.43
CA SER A 59 2.09 24.62 7.22
C SER A 59 1.92 23.21 6.62
N ARG A 60 0.75 22.62 6.84
CA ARG A 60 0.42 21.25 6.42
C ARG A 60 -0.62 21.20 5.31
N PHE A 61 -0.61 20.11 4.56
CA PHE A 61 -1.76 19.70 3.76
C PHE A 61 -2.75 18.99 4.68
N HIS A 62 -3.83 19.69 5.03
CA HIS A 62 -4.81 19.24 6.04
C HIS A 62 -6.00 18.50 5.43
N ARG A 63 -6.13 18.50 4.10
CA ARG A 63 -7.23 17.82 3.41
C ARG A 63 -6.78 17.26 2.06
N VAL A 64 -6.96 15.95 1.86
CA VAL A 64 -6.51 15.21 0.69
C VAL A 64 -7.63 14.30 0.20
N ILE A 65 -8.03 14.46 -1.06
CA ILE A 65 -9.06 13.64 -1.69
C ILE A 65 -8.48 13.01 -2.95
N LYS A 66 -8.29 11.70 -2.89
CA LYS A 66 -7.76 10.92 -4.01
C LYS A 66 -8.64 11.06 -5.24
N GLY A 67 -8.02 11.33 -6.38
CA GLY A 67 -8.71 11.56 -7.65
C GLY A 67 -9.39 12.91 -7.75
N PHE A 68 -9.11 13.85 -6.83
CA PHE A 68 -9.69 15.19 -6.86
C PHE A 68 -8.64 16.29 -6.63
N MET A 69 -8.16 16.47 -5.39
CA MET A 69 -7.25 17.57 -5.03
C MET A 69 -6.50 17.31 -3.71
N VAL A 70 -5.42 18.06 -3.50
CA VAL A 70 -4.72 18.19 -2.20
C VAL A 70 -4.78 19.65 -1.75
N GLN A 71 -5.22 19.91 -0.53
CA GLN A 71 -5.46 21.24 0.02
C GLN A 71 -4.57 21.51 1.22
N GLY A 72 -4.00 22.71 1.24
CA GLY A 72 -3.11 23.22 2.27
C GLY A 72 -3.28 24.73 2.46
N GLY A 73 -2.28 25.37 3.08
CA GLY A 73 -2.25 26.82 3.22
C GLY A 73 -3.08 27.39 4.36
N ASP A 74 -3.60 26.56 5.27
CA ASP A 74 -4.02 27.05 6.58
C ASP A 74 -2.78 27.23 7.45
N ILE A 75 -2.26 28.46 7.44
CA ILE A 75 -1.02 28.86 8.12
C ILE A 75 -1.21 29.07 9.63
N SER A 76 -2.43 29.02 10.15
CA SER A 76 -2.75 29.41 11.53
C SER A 76 -3.30 28.27 12.39
N ALA A 77 -4.41 27.65 11.98
CA ALA A 77 -5.02 26.54 12.71
C ALA A 77 -4.51 25.19 12.20
N GLY A 78 -4.21 25.11 10.90
CA GLY A 78 -3.69 23.91 10.24
C GLY A 78 -4.73 22.82 10.02
N ASP A 79 -6.03 23.13 10.17
CA ASP A 79 -7.15 22.19 10.07
C ASP A 79 -8.21 22.61 9.03
N GLY A 80 -7.98 23.74 8.35
CA GLY A 80 -8.88 24.31 7.35
C GLY A 80 -9.81 25.39 7.89
N THR A 81 -9.80 25.67 9.21
CA THR A 81 -10.62 26.74 9.81
C THR A 81 -9.93 28.11 9.82
N GLY A 82 -8.62 28.14 9.59
CA GLY A 82 -7.80 29.34 9.67
C GLY A 82 -7.29 29.87 8.33
N GLY A 83 -6.26 30.70 8.42
CA GLY A 83 -5.59 31.34 7.29
C GLY A 83 -5.90 32.82 7.18
N GLU A 84 -5.00 33.55 6.53
CA GLU A 84 -5.09 34.99 6.34
C GLU A 84 -4.28 35.36 5.09
N SER A 85 -4.80 36.28 4.27
CA SER A 85 -4.06 36.78 3.11
C SER A 85 -3.08 37.89 3.50
N ILE A 86 -2.17 38.23 2.59
CA ILE A 86 -1.30 39.40 2.79
C ILE A 86 -2.06 40.75 2.77
N TYR A 87 -3.34 40.73 2.39
CA TYR A 87 -4.22 41.90 2.33
C TYR A 87 -5.19 41.99 3.52
N GLY A 88 -5.10 41.07 4.48
CA GLY A 88 -6.02 40.91 5.61
C GLY A 88 -6.71 39.54 5.61
N LEU A 89 -7.75 39.36 6.43
CA LEU A 89 -8.43 38.06 6.58
C LEU A 89 -8.88 37.44 5.26
N LYS A 90 -9.50 38.24 4.39
CA LYS A 90 -10.07 37.79 3.12
C LYS A 90 -9.87 38.83 2.02
N PHE A 91 -9.82 38.38 0.77
CA PHE A 91 -9.85 39.22 -0.43
C PHE A 91 -10.77 38.64 -1.52
N GLU A 92 -11.14 39.51 -2.46
CA GLU A 92 -12.11 39.26 -3.53
C GLU A 92 -11.64 38.20 -4.55
N ASP A 93 -12.59 37.59 -5.24
CA ASP A 93 -12.32 36.75 -6.41
C ASP A 93 -11.88 37.62 -7.59
N GLU A 94 -10.61 37.51 -7.99
CA GLU A 94 -10.03 38.43 -8.98
C GLU A 94 -10.61 38.26 -10.38
N ASN A 95 -10.65 37.02 -10.90
CA ASN A 95 -11.43 36.61 -12.06
C ASN A 95 -11.50 35.07 -12.16
N PHE A 96 -12.27 34.57 -13.13
CA PHE A 96 -12.42 33.12 -13.41
C PHE A 96 -12.08 32.77 -14.88
N GLU A 97 -11.14 33.50 -15.49
CA GLU A 97 -10.77 33.29 -16.90
C GLU A 97 -10.13 31.91 -17.12
N VAL A 98 -9.24 31.51 -16.21
CA VAL A 98 -8.56 30.21 -16.25
C VAL A 98 -9.44 29.15 -15.59
N LYS A 99 -9.62 28.04 -16.30
CA LYS A 99 -10.46 26.90 -15.87
C LYS A 99 -9.61 25.79 -15.26
N HIS A 100 -10.26 24.91 -14.50
CA HIS A 100 -9.63 23.73 -13.90
C HIS A 100 -9.52 22.58 -14.92
N GLU A 101 -8.83 22.82 -16.03
CA GLU A 101 -8.87 21.95 -17.21
C GLU A 101 -8.03 20.68 -17.09
N ARG A 102 -7.04 20.67 -16.20
CA ARG A 102 -6.05 19.58 -16.08
C ARG A 102 -5.59 19.38 -14.64
N LYS A 103 -4.81 18.31 -14.42
CA LYS A 103 -4.08 18.09 -13.18
C LYS A 103 -2.98 19.13 -12.99
N GLY A 104 -2.65 19.44 -11.74
CA GLY A 104 -1.60 20.36 -11.36
C GLY A 104 -2.01 21.83 -11.41
N MET A 105 -3.30 22.16 -11.50
CA MET A 105 -3.74 23.55 -11.42
C MET A 105 -3.77 23.99 -9.96
N LEU A 106 -3.22 25.17 -9.68
CA LEU A 106 -3.29 25.82 -8.37
C LEU A 106 -4.51 26.72 -8.33
N SER A 107 -5.31 26.60 -7.27
CA SER A 107 -6.56 27.35 -7.12
C SER A 107 -6.86 27.68 -5.67
N MET A 108 -7.53 28.81 -5.44
CA MET A 108 -7.84 29.30 -4.10
C MET A 108 -8.94 28.47 -3.45
N ALA A 109 -8.72 28.06 -2.20
CA ALA A 109 -9.80 27.54 -1.37
C ALA A 109 -10.56 28.72 -0.74
N ASN A 110 -11.89 28.64 -0.73
CA ASN A 110 -12.76 29.69 -0.20
C ASN A 110 -14.00 29.06 0.48
N SER A 111 -14.77 29.89 1.19
CA SER A 111 -16.03 29.52 1.86
C SER A 111 -17.22 30.26 1.24
N GLY A 112 -17.16 30.49 -0.07
CA GLY A 112 -18.11 31.33 -0.82
C GLY A 112 -17.42 32.49 -1.56
N PRO A 113 -18.18 33.29 -2.32
CA PRO A 113 -17.65 34.40 -3.11
C PRO A 113 -16.83 35.38 -2.26
N ASP A 114 -15.72 35.85 -2.80
CA ASP A 114 -14.86 36.89 -2.20
C ASP A 114 -14.31 36.54 -0.81
N THR A 115 -14.01 35.27 -0.58
CA THR A 115 -13.48 34.78 0.71
C THR A 115 -12.11 34.14 0.62
N ASN A 116 -11.28 34.59 -0.33
CA ASN A 116 -9.92 34.08 -0.52
C ASN A 116 -9.00 34.49 0.64
N GLY A 117 -8.25 33.55 1.20
CA GLY A 117 -7.29 33.78 2.29
C GLY A 117 -5.88 33.32 1.90
N SER A 118 -5.30 32.44 2.71
CA SER A 118 -4.05 31.73 2.39
C SER A 118 -4.26 30.28 1.93
N GLN A 119 -5.46 29.73 2.09
CA GLN A 119 -5.71 28.34 1.73
C GLN A 119 -5.78 28.15 0.21
N PHE A 120 -5.20 27.06 -0.26
CA PHE A 120 -5.14 26.71 -1.68
C PHE A 120 -5.28 25.20 -1.85
N PHE A 121 -5.60 24.78 -3.07
CA PHE A 121 -5.51 23.38 -3.46
C PHE A 121 -4.78 23.20 -4.79
N ILE A 122 -4.19 22.02 -4.96
CA ILE A 122 -3.60 21.56 -6.21
C ILE A 122 -4.49 20.46 -6.76
N SER A 123 -5.02 20.64 -7.97
CA SER A 123 -5.86 19.63 -8.61
C SER A 123 -5.05 18.39 -8.98
N THR A 124 -5.61 17.20 -8.78
CA THR A 124 -4.99 15.94 -9.23
C THR A 124 -5.74 15.35 -10.44
N THR A 125 -6.86 15.95 -10.82
CA THR A 125 -7.62 15.64 -12.03
C THR A 125 -8.20 16.92 -12.64
N ARG A 126 -8.99 16.80 -13.71
CA ARG A 126 -9.81 17.90 -14.23
C ARG A 126 -11.03 18.12 -13.33
N THR A 127 -11.25 19.35 -12.87
CA THR A 127 -12.28 19.66 -11.86
C THR A 127 -13.20 20.79 -12.30
N SER A 128 -13.87 20.63 -13.46
CA SER A 128 -14.68 21.70 -14.08
C SER A 128 -15.89 22.15 -13.24
N HIS A 129 -16.31 21.38 -12.24
CA HIS A 129 -17.39 21.76 -11.32
C HIS A 129 -16.99 22.88 -10.34
N LEU A 130 -15.69 23.21 -10.29
CA LEU A 130 -15.11 24.33 -9.53
C LEU A 130 -14.95 25.61 -10.38
N ASP A 131 -15.16 25.52 -11.70
CA ASP A 131 -15.06 26.69 -12.60
C ASP A 131 -16.09 27.75 -12.21
N GLY A 132 -15.67 29.02 -12.18
CA GLY A 132 -16.50 30.15 -11.76
C GLY A 132 -16.74 30.25 -10.25
N LYS A 133 -16.10 29.39 -9.43
CA LYS A 133 -16.22 29.38 -7.97
C LYS A 133 -14.89 29.55 -7.24
N HIS A 134 -13.80 29.09 -7.85
CA HIS A 134 -12.45 29.16 -7.29
C HIS A 134 -11.50 29.78 -8.31
N VAL A 135 -10.71 30.77 -7.86
CA VAL A 135 -9.75 31.48 -8.70
C VAL A 135 -8.56 30.57 -8.98
N VAL A 136 -8.36 30.21 -10.23
CA VAL A 136 -7.16 29.49 -10.69
C VAL A 136 -6.04 30.48 -10.92
N PHE A 137 -4.94 30.31 -10.19
CA PHE A 137 -3.85 31.31 -10.16
C PHE A 137 -2.48 30.76 -10.51
N GLY A 138 -2.37 29.48 -10.85
CA GLY A 138 -1.09 28.92 -11.25
C GLY A 138 -1.18 27.47 -11.71
N LYS A 139 -0.02 26.89 -11.99
CA LYS A 139 0.12 25.46 -12.29
C LYS A 139 1.46 24.90 -11.79
N VAL A 140 1.48 23.61 -11.50
CA VAL A 140 2.69 22.84 -11.20
C VAL A 140 3.51 22.68 -12.49
N LEU A 141 4.77 23.08 -12.44
CA LEU A 141 5.77 22.89 -13.48
C LEU A 141 6.59 21.60 -13.29
N LYS A 142 7.01 21.33 -12.04
CA LYS A 142 7.81 20.16 -11.64
C LYS A 142 7.30 19.59 -10.32
N GLY A 143 7.55 18.31 -10.07
CA GLY A 143 7.16 17.70 -8.81
C GLY A 143 5.68 17.30 -8.75
N MET A 144 5.03 17.14 -9.90
CA MET A 144 3.66 16.57 -9.92
C MET A 144 3.62 15.17 -9.30
N GLY A 145 4.73 14.43 -9.35
CA GLY A 145 4.86 13.16 -8.65
C GLY A 145 4.84 13.30 -7.13
N VAL A 146 5.41 14.37 -6.56
CA VAL A 146 5.30 14.68 -5.12
C VAL A 146 3.85 14.96 -4.76
N VAL A 147 3.12 15.73 -5.58
CA VAL A 147 1.67 15.95 -5.42
C VAL A 147 0.90 14.63 -5.44
N ARG A 148 1.29 13.67 -6.30
CA ARG A 148 0.69 12.32 -6.32
C ARG A 148 1.02 11.50 -5.07
N SER A 149 2.22 11.63 -4.53
CA SER A 149 2.57 11.00 -3.25
C SER A 149 1.71 11.53 -2.11
N ILE A 150 1.45 12.85 -2.08
CA ILE A 150 0.52 13.47 -1.12
C ILE A 150 -0.89 12.92 -1.33
N GLU A 151 -1.39 12.87 -2.56
CA GLU A 151 -2.71 12.35 -2.91
C GLU A 151 -2.93 10.89 -2.46
N HIS A 152 -1.87 10.08 -2.46
CA HIS A 152 -1.91 8.67 -2.07
C HIS A 152 -1.59 8.43 -0.59
N ALA A 153 -1.37 9.49 0.19
CA ALA A 153 -1.26 9.36 1.63
C ALA A 153 -2.56 8.81 2.21
N HIS A 154 -2.45 7.89 3.17
CA HIS A 154 -3.62 7.36 3.87
C HIS A 154 -4.29 8.46 4.67
N THR A 155 -5.61 8.60 4.51
CA THR A 155 -6.42 9.61 5.19
C THR A 155 -7.36 8.98 6.21
N GLU A 156 -7.70 9.74 7.24
CA GLU A 156 -8.73 9.40 8.23
C GLU A 156 -10.13 9.83 7.77
N GLU A 157 -11.12 9.55 8.63
CA GLU A 157 -12.46 10.12 8.50
C GLU A 157 -12.35 11.65 8.57
N GLY A 158 -12.79 12.34 7.50
CA GLY A 158 -12.60 13.79 7.34
C GLY A 158 -11.51 14.19 6.34
N GLU A 159 -10.95 13.24 5.58
CA GLU A 159 -10.04 13.51 4.44
C GLU A 159 -8.67 14.09 4.88
N CYS A 160 -8.35 14.08 6.18
CA CYS A 160 -7.05 14.50 6.70
C CYS A 160 -6.02 13.36 6.59
N PRO A 161 -4.80 13.59 6.08
CA PRO A 161 -3.74 12.59 6.10
C PRO A 161 -3.37 12.13 7.52
N ILE A 162 -3.23 10.82 7.71
CA ILE A 162 -2.74 10.20 8.97
C ILE A 162 -1.28 10.61 9.23
N ALA A 163 -0.47 10.54 8.17
CA ALA A 163 0.91 10.99 8.23
C ALA A 163 0.96 12.49 7.97
N ASP A 164 1.65 13.24 8.82
CA ASP A 164 1.83 14.67 8.63
C ASP A 164 2.49 14.97 7.27
N VAL A 165 1.78 15.73 6.43
CA VAL A 165 2.30 16.24 5.16
C VAL A 165 2.60 17.72 5.32
N ILE A 166 3.88 18.07 5.43
CA ILE A 166 4.34 19.41 5.84
C ILE A 166 5.18 20.06 4.73
N ILE A 167 4.94 21.35 4.48
CA ILE A 167 5.80 22.21 3.67
C ILE A 167 6.97 22.64 4.55
N THR A 168 8.13 22.01 4.39
CA THR A 168 9.30 22.25 5.24
C THR A 168 10.14 23.44 4.81
N GLU A 169 10.20 23.72 3.52
CA GLU A 169 10.80 24.93 2.96
C GLU A 169 9.93 25.41 1.79
N CYS A 170 9.87 26.71 1.58
CA CYS A 170 9.22 27.32 0.43
C CYS A 170 9.86 28.66 0.10
N GLY A 171 9.62 29.16 -1.10
CA GLY A 171 10.15 30.44 -1.54
C GLY A 171 9.91 30.72 -3.01
N GLU A 172 10.45 31.85 -3.45
CA GLU A 172 10.46 32.28 -4.84
C GLU A 172 11.77 31.85 -5.52
N LEU A 173 11.66 31.36 -6.77
CA LEU A 173 12.80 31.04 -7.62
C LEU A 173 13.11 32.24 -8.53
N PRO A 174 14.34 32.76 -8.52
CA PRO A 174 14.75 33.81 -9.44
C PRO A 174 14.55 33.42 -10.91
N GLU A 175 14.39 34.42 -11.77
CA GLU A 175 14.33 34.20 -13.21
C GLU A 175 15.65 33.55 -13.70
N GLY A 176 15.52 32.48 -14.49
CA GLY A 176 16.67 31.73 -14.99
C GLY A 176 17.39 30.84 -13.96
N SER A 177 16.96 30.81 -12.69
CA SER A 177 17.52 29.86 -11.73
C SER A 177 17.09 28.43 -12.05
N ASP A 178 17.95 27.48 -11.66
CA ASP A 178 17.62 26.07 -11.59
C ASP A 178 16.39 25.84 -10.72
N ASP A 179 15.58 24.86 -11.09
CA ASP A 179 14.34 24.53 -10.37
C ASP A 179 14.59 23.64 -9.14
N GLY A 180 15.80 23.08 -9.02
CA GLY A 180 16.19 22.17 -7.95
C GLY A 180 15.55 20.78 -8.05
N ALA A 181 15.01 20.40 -9.21
CA ALA A 181 14.48 19.06 -9.44
C ALA A 181 15.59 18.02 -9.62
N SER A 182 16.76 18.44 -10.12
CA SER A 182 17.94 17.59 -10.30
C SER A 182 18.87 17.68 -9.09
N ASN A 183 19.51 16.58 -8.69
CA ASN A 183 20.40 16.51 -7.52
C ASN A 183 19.77 17.06 -6.22
N PHE A 184 18.45 16.89 -6.06
CA PHE A 184 17.68 17.45 -4.95
C PHE A 184 18.23 17.03 -3.56
N PHE A 185 18.70 15.79 -3.42
CA PHE A 185 19.28 15.28 -2.17
C PHE A 185 20.78 15.60 -1.99
N ASN A 186 21.37 16.37 -2.91
CA ASN A 186 22.80 16.71 -2.92
C ASN A 186 23.71 15.47 -2.85
N ASP A 187 23.33 14.38 -3.52
CA ASP A 187 24.04 13.10 -3.51
C ASP A 187 24.75 12.78 -4.84
N GLY A 188 24.70 13.70 -5.80
CA GLY A 188 25.29 13.57 -7.13
C GLY A 188 24.35 12.98 -8.19
N ASP A 189 23.12 12.62 -7.81
CA ASP A 189 22.11 12.10 -8.74
C ASP A 189 21.47 13.24 -9.54
N ILE A 190 22.02 13.51 -10.73
CA ILE A 190 21.58 14.60 -11.60
C ILE A 190 20.27 14.32 -12.36
N ILE A 191 19.72 13.11 -12.27
CA ILE A 191 18.50 12.75 -12.95
C ILE A 191 17.33 13.16 -12.04
N PRO A 192 16.25 13.79 -12.51
CA PRO A 192 15.08 14.09 -11.67
C PRO A 192 14.48 12.82 -11.06
N ASP A 193 13.81 12.94 -9.91
CA ASP A 193 13.20 11.77 -9.27
C ASP A 193 11.99 11.21 -10.02
N TRP A 194 11.34 12.06 -10.82
CA TRP A 194 10.20 11.70 -11.65
C TRP A 194 10.55 11.89 -13.13
N PRO A 195 10.38 10.85 -13.98
CA PRO A 195 10.66 10.95 -15.42
C PRO A 195 9.91 12.09 -16.13
N ALA A 196 8.72 12.44 -15.64
CA ALA A 196 7.91 13.52 -16.19
C ALA A 196 8.52 14.92 -16.00
N ASP A 197 9.47 15.04 -15.06
CA ASP A 197 10.15 16.29 -14.74
C ASP A 197 11.43 16.50 -15.57
N LEU A 198 11.76 15.60 -16.51
CA LEU A 198 12.81 15.85 -17.50
C LEU A 198 12.40 16.98 -18.46
N ASP A 199 13.26 17.98 -18.63
CA ASP A 199 13.03 19.09 -19.59
C ASP A 199 12.98 18.58 -21.02
N VAL A 200 13.91 17.69 -21.37
CA VAL A 200 14.01 17.05 -22.67
C VAL A 200 13.96 15.56 -22.45
N LYS A 201 12.97 14.89 -23.06
CA LYS A 201 12.85 13.44 -23.00
C LYS A 201 13.82 12.80 -23.99
N PRO A 202 14.77 11.98 -23.51
CA PRO A 202 15.72 11.31 -24.41
C PRO A 202 15.00 10.32 -25.30
N THR A 203 15.35 10.31 -26.59
CA THR A 203 14.79 9.38 -27.58
C THR A 203 15.50 8.02 -27.56
N GLU A 204 16.76 7.99 -27.12
CA GLU A 204 17.58 6.79 -27.12
C GLU A 204 17.24 5.88 -25.92
N VAL A 205 16.85 4.64 -26.19
CA VAL A 205 16.58 3.63 -25.14
C VAL A 205 17.79 3.38 -24.24
N ALA A 206 19.00 3.48 -24.79
CA ALA A 206 20.23 3.32 -24.02
C ALA A 206 20.33 4.33 -22.87
N TRP A 207 19.86 5.57 -23.06
CA TRP A 207 19.85 6.57 -22.01
C TRP A 207 18.93 6.16 -20.86
N TRP A 208 17.73 5.65 -21.17
CA TRP A 208 16.77 5.19 -20.17
C TRP A 208 17.29 4.00 -19.37
N ILE A 209 17.92 3.03 -20.04
CA ILE A 209 18.58 1.90 -19.37
C ILE A 209 19.68 2.40 -18.43
N ASN A 210 20.53 3.33 -18.89
CA ASN A 210 21.57 3.93 -18.06
C ASN A 210 21.00 4.70 -16.86
N ALA A 211 19.87 5.39 -17.02
CA ALA A 211 19.17 6.08 -15.93
C ALA A 211 18.67 5.11 -14.86
N VAL A 212 18.08 3.97 -15.28
CA VAL A 212 17.65 2.89 -14.38
C VAL A 212 18.85 2.30 -13.62
N ASP A 213 19.94 1.99 -14.34
CA ASP A 213 21.14 1.42 -13.73
C ASP A 213 21.82 2.39 -12.76
N SER A 214 21.87 3.68 -13.10
CA SER A 214 22.37 4.75 -12.23
C SER A 214 21.53 4.86 -10.96
N ALA A 215 20.21 4.97 -11.06
CA ALA A 215 19.32 5.05 -9.90
C ALA A 215 19.43 3.80 -9.00
N LYS A 216 19.52 2.61 -9.60
CA LYS A 216 19.79 1.36 -8.86
C LYS A 216 21.15 1.39 -8.16
N ALA A 217 22.20 1.92 -8.80
CA ALA A 217 23.52 2.05 -8.21
C ALA A 217 23.51 2.98 -6.99
N PHE A 218 22.87 4.15 -7.07
CA PHE A 218 22.65 5.02 -5.93
C PHE A 218 21.92 4.30 -4.79
N GLY A 219 20.87 3.52 -5.11
CA GLY A 219 20.17 2.70 -4.11
C GLY A 219 21.09 1.70 -3.41
N ASN A 220 21.99 1.05 -4.16
CA ASN A 220 22.99 0.14 -3.59
C ASN A 220 23.99 0.86 -2.68
N ASP A 221 24.37 2.09 -3.02
CA ASP A 221 25.31 2.86 -2.21
C ASP A 221 24.69 3.34 -0.91
N TYR A 222 23.43 3.77 -0.91
CA TYR A 222 22.68 4.02 0.32
C TYR A 222 22.47 2.75 1.15
N PHE A 223 22.22 1.61 0.51
CA PHE A 223 22.12 0.33 1.20
C PHE A 223 23.42 -0.02 1.95
N LYS A 224 24.59 0.19 1.34
CA LYS A 224 25.90 0.00 1.98
C LYS A 224 26.11 0.94 3.16
N LYS A 225 25.59 2.17 3.07
CA LYS A 225 25.58 3.17 4.16
C LYS A 225 24.56 2.86 5.26
N GLN A 226 23.78 1.78 5.13
CA GLN A 226 22.67 1.40 6.02
C GLN A 226 21.53 2.41 6.07
N ASP A 227 21.45 3.33 5.12
CA ASP A 227 20.30 4.19 4.91
C ASP A 227 19.29 3.49 4.01
N TYR A 228 18.52 2.59 4.62
CA TYR A 228 17.57 1.75 3.90
C TYR A 228 16.38 2.54 3.34
N LYS A 229 16.06 3.70 3.93
CA LYS A 229 14.96 4.58 3.48
C LYS A 229 15.34 5.27 2.18
N MET A 230 16.52 5.88 2.12
CA MET A 230 17.03 6.47 0.87
C MET A 230 17.31 5.41 -0.18
N ALA A 231 17.82 4.23 0.21
CA ALA A 231 17.97 3.10 -0.72
C ALA A 231 16.64 2.74 -1.39
N LEU A 232 15.55 2.61 -0.62
CA LEU A 232 14.21 2.36 -1.16
C LEU A 232 13.74 3.47 -2.10
N LYS A 233 13.98 4.73 -1.77
CA LYS A 233 13.61 5.86 -2.63
C LYS A 233 14.29 5.76 -3.99
N LYS A 234 15.60 5.47 -4.02
CA LYS A 234 16.37 5.30 -5.26
C LYS A 234 15.96 4.05 -6.04
N TYR A 235 15.62 2.95 -5.37
CA TYR A 235 15.05 1.77 -6.05
C TYR A 235 13.67 2.05 -6.65
N ARG A 236 12.79 2.78 -5.96
CA ARG A 236 11.50 3.22 -6.51
C ARG A 236 11.68 4.15 -7.70
N LYS A 237 12.66 5.07 -7.65
CA LYS A 237 13.05 5.88 -8.80
C LYS A 237 13.49 5.01 -9.98
N ALA A 238 14.34 4.01 -9.76
CA ALA A 238 14.77 3.09 -10.80
C ALA A 238 13.57 2.37 -11.44
N LEU A 239 12.56 1.94 -10.65
CA LEU A 239 11.33 1.35 -11.17
C LEU A 239 10.52 2.35 -12.02
N ARG A 240 10.36 3.60 -11.59
CA ARG A 240 9.66 4.63 -12.39
C ARG A 240 10.31 4.87 -13.76
N TYR A 241 11.64 4.94 -13.79
CA TYR A 241 12.37 5.08 -15.05
C TYR A 241 12.29 3.80 -15.90
N LEU A 242 12.26 2.64 -15.27
CA LEU A 242 12.10 1.36 -15.94
C LEU A 242 10.72 1.24 -16.59
N ASP A 243 9.65 1.71 -15.94
CA ASP A 243 8.30 1.71 -16.50
C ASP A 243 8.22 2.58 -17.77
N VAL A 244 8.80 3.78 -17.76
CA VAL A 244 8.88 4.63 -18.97
C VAL A 244 9.78 4.01 -20.05
N CYS A 245 10.81 3.27 -19.64
CA CYS A 245 11.67 2.55 -20.57
C CYS A 245 10.89 1.49 -21.34
N TRP A 246 9.88 0.84 -20.74
CA TRP A 246 9.02 -0.16 -21.42
C TRP A 246 8.14 0.41 -22.53
N ASP A 247 7.82 1.71 -22.46
CA ASP A 247 6.98 2.39 -23.45
C ASP A 247 7.77 2.84 -24.69
N GLN A 248 9.09 2.60 -24.74
CA GLN A 248 9.92 3.02 -25.87
C GLN A 248 9.79 2.05 -27.07
N GLU A 249 9.70 2.58 -28.28
CA GLU A 249 9.46 1.80 -29.51
C GLU A 249 10.60 0.84 -29.88
N GLU A 250 11.85 1.10 -29.45
CA GLU A 250 13.05 0.34 -29.86
C GLU A 250 13.42 -0.82 -28.91
N ILE A 251 12.48 -1.32 -28.11
CA ILE A 251 12.72 -2.46 -27.22
C ILE A 251 12.60 -3.76 -27.99
N ASP A 252 13.74 -4.39 -28.24
CA ASP A 252 13.83 -5.76 -28.72
C ASP A 252 13.75 -6.79 -27.56
N GLU A 253 13.72 -8.06 -27.92
CA GLU A 253 13.61 -9.17 -26.96
C GLU A 253 14.83 -9.23 -25.99
N GLU A 254 16.01 -8.83 -26.45
CA GLU A 254 17.23 -8.84 -25.64
C GLU A 254 17.15 -7.76 -24.54
N LYS A 255 16.78 -6.54 -24.92
CA LYS A 255 16.57 -5.42 -24.00
C LYS A 255 15.41 -5.71 -23.04
N SER A 256 14.31 -6.27 -23.53
CA SER A 256 13.18 -6.74 -22.70
C SER A 256 13.64 -7.73 -21.63
N SER A 257 14.44 -8.75 -22.01
CA SER A 257 15.03 -9.71 -21.07
C SER A 257 15.93 -9.02 -20.03
N LEU A 258 16.73 -8.05 -20.45
CA LEU A 258 17.61 -7.27 -19.57
C LEU A 258 16.79 -6.44 -18.56
N LEU A 259 15.74 -5.74 -19.02
CA LEU A 259 14.86 -4.93 -18.17
C LEU A 259 14.16 -5.78 -17.11
N ARG A 260 13.63 -6.95 -17.48
CA ARG A 260 13.02 -7.89 -16.50
C ARG A 260 14.02 -8.37 -15.45
N LYS A 261 15.25 -8.72 -15.88
CA LYS A 261 16.34 -9.10 -14.95
C LYS A 261 16.66 -7.95 -14.00
N THR A 262 16.76 -6.72 -14.51
CA THR A 262 17.03 -5.52 -13.70
C THR A 262 15.89 -5.24 -12.72
N LYS A 263 14.63 -5.33 -13.16
CA LYS A 263 13.44 -5.17 -12.31
C LYS A 263 13.42 -6.19 -11.17
N SER A 264 13.70 -7.45 -11.46
CA SER A 264 13.82 -8.53 -10.47
C SER A 264 14.91 -8.25 -9.42
N VAL A 265 16.07 -7.73 -9.85
CA VAL A 265 17.15 -7.32 -8.94
C VAL A 265 16.73 -6.14 -8.06
N ILE A 266 16.08 -5.12 -8.62
CA ILE A 266 15.62 -3.95 -7.88
C ILE A 266 14.62 -4.37 -6.80
N PHE A 267 13.63 -5.21 -7.14
CA PHE A 267 12.68 -5.74 -6.15
C PHE A 267 13.35 -6.58 -5.07
N THR A 268 14.34 -7.40 -5.41
CA THR A 268 15.09 -8.19 -4.41
C THR A 268 15.88 -7.29 -3.44
N ASN A 269 16.45 -6.19 -3.94
CA ASN A 269 17.12 -5.20 -3.10
C ASN A 269 16.13 -4.41 -2.25
N SER A 270 14.99 -4.02 -2.81
CA SER A 270 13.89 -3.36 -2.10
C SER A 270 13.35 -4.24 -0.96
N SER A 271 13.12 -5.52 -1.22
CA SER A 271 12.75 -6.52 -0.21
C SER A 271 13.77 -6.56 0.93
N ALA A 272 15.07 -6.56 0.62
CA ALA A 272 16.12 -6.54 1.63
C ALA A 272 16.08 -5.27 2.51
N CYS A 273 15.82 -4.10 1.93
CA CYS A 273 15.63 -2.86 2.70
C CYS A 273 14.41 -2.95 3.62
N LYS A 274 13.27 -3.42 3.10
CA LYS A 274 12.02 -3.53 3.86
C LYS A 274 12.13 -4.50 5.03
N LEU A 275 12.85 -5.63 4.87
CA LEU A 275 13.20 -6.53 5.98
C LEU A 275 13.97 -5.80 7.08
N LYS A 276 14.90 -4.91 6.71
CA LYS A 276 15.68 -4.12 7.68
C LYS A 276 14.87 -3.03 8.37
N LEU A 277 13.86 -2.49 7.68
CA LEU A 277 12.96 -1.47 8.22
C LEU A 277 11.76 -2.05 8.98
N GLY A 278 11.58 -3.39 8.97
CA GLY A 278 10.47 -4.06 9.64
C GLY A 278 9.16 -4.09 8.83
N ASP A 279 9.15 -3.62 7.58
CA ASP A 279 8.02 -3.79 6.66
C ASP A 279 8.01 -5.20 6.08
N LEU A 280 7.59 -6.16 6.90
CA LEU A 280 7.69 -7.59 6.58
C LEU A 280 6.75 -8.00 5.43
N LYS A 281 5.53 -7.42 5.41
CA LYS A 281 4.56 -7.69 4.34
C LYS A 281 5.03 -7.10 3.02
N GLY A 282 5.51 -5.85 3.02
CA GLY A 282 6.05 -5.24 1.82
C GLY A 282 7.32 -5.93 1.33
N ALA A 283 8.15 -6.47 2.23
CA ALA A 283 9.32 -7.26 1.86
C ALA A 283 8.94 -8.57 1.16
N LEU A 284 7.92 -9.28 1.66
CA LEU A 284 7.40 -10.49 1.03
C LEU A 284 6.85 -10.17 -0.37
N LEU A 285 6.04 -9.13 -0.48
CA LEU A 285 5.45 -8.70 -1.74
C LEU A 285 6.51 -8.36 -2.80
N ASP A 286 7.57 -7.63 -2.41
CA ASP A 286 8.67 -7.32 -3.33
C ASP A 286 9.42 -8.59 -3.76
N ALA A 287 9.62 -9.55 -2.86
CA ALA A 287 10.27 -10.81 -3.22
C ALA A 287 9.42 -11.63 -4.22
N GLU A 288 8.10 -11.61 -4.07
CA GLU A 288 7.17 -12.24 -5.02
C GLU A 288 7.19 -11.55 -6.38
N PHE A 289 7.19 -10.20 -6.42
CA PHE A 289 7.34 -9.47 -7.68
C PHE A 289 8.67 -9.79 -8.36
N ALA A 290 9.77 -9.91 -7.60
CA ALA A 290 11.05 -10.31 -8.16
C ALA A 290 11.00 -11.69 -8.84
N LEU A 291 10.26 -12.64 -8.28
CA LEU A 291 10.08 -13.98 -8.84
C LEU A 291 9.22 -14.00 -10.11
N ARG A 292 8.20 -13.13 -10.20
CA ARG A 292 7.35 -13.01 -11.40
C ARG A 292 8.12 -12.51 -12.63
N GLU A 293 9.12 -11.66 -12.41
CA GLU A 293 9.91 -11.08 -13.49
C GLU A 293 11.02 -12.02 -13.99
N ARG A 294 11.50 -12.92 -13.13
CA ARG A 294 12.61 -13.82 -13.42
C ARG A 294 12.46 -15.15 -12.71
N ASP A 295 12.14 -16.18 -13.50
CA ASP A 295 12.17 -17.56 -13.04
C ASP A 295 13.57 -18.00 -12.62
N GLY A 296 13.64 -18.87 -11.62
CA GLY A 296 14.91 -19.46 -11.16
C GLY A 296 15.86 -18.48 -10.47
N TYR A 297 15.38 -17.35 -9.94
CA TYR A 297 16.23 -16.41 -9.21
C TYR A 297 16.39 -16.80 -7.73
N GLY A 298 17.49 -17.51 -7.40
CA GLY A 298 17.78 -18.03 -6.06
C GLY A 298 17.74 -16.96 -4.96
N LYS A 299 18.32 -15.78 -5.23
CA LYS A 299 18.28 -14.64 -4.28
C LYS A 299 16.87 -14.14 -3.95
N ALA A 300 15.93 -14.16 -4.90
CA ALA A 300 14.56 -13.75 -4.62
C ALA A 300 13.84 -14.76 -3.71
N TYR A 301 14.00 -16.06 -3.97
CA TYR A 301 13.53 -17.11 -3.05
C TYR A 301 14.17 -17.00 -1.67
N PHE A 302 15.46 -16.67 -1.59
CA PHE A 302 16.14 -16.43 -0.32
C PHE A 302 15.50 -15.26 0.45
N ARG A 303 15.22 -14.12 -0.21
CA ARG A 303 14.52 -12.98 0.41
C ARG A 303 13.09 -13.34 0.84
N GLN A 304 12.36 -14.08 0.01
CA GLN A 304 11.03 -14.57 0.33
C GLN A 304 11.04 -15.44 1.60
N GLY A 305 12.00 -16.37 1.71
CA GLY A 305 12.19 -17.19 2.90
C GLY A 305 12.49 -16.37 4.16
N GLN A 306 13.34 -15.33 4.04
CA GLN A 306 13.61 -14.40 5.15
C GLN A 306 12.36 -13.64 5.58
N ALA A 307 11.53 -13.20 4.64
CA ALA A 307 10.27 -12.51 4.92
C ALA A 307 9.26 -13.44 5.64
N HIS A 308 9.08 -14.67 5.14
CA HIS A 308 8.23 -15.66 5.81
C HIS A 308 8.67 -15.97 7.24
N ILE A 309 9.98 -16.09 7.49
CA ILE A 309 10.50 -16.28 8.85
C ILE A 309 10.17 -15.10 9.74
N ALA A 310 10.34 -13.87 9.24
CA ALA A 310 10.01 -12.68 10.00
C ALA A 310 8.51 -12.60 10.30
N LEU A 311 7.66 -13.07 9.39
CA LEU A 311 6.21 -13.17 9.56
C LEU A 311 5.75 -14.39 10.40
N ASN A 312 6.69 -15.16 10.95
CA ASN A 312 6.43 -16.39 11.71
C ASN A 312 5.74 -17.51 10.89
N ASP A 313 5.81 -17.44 9.56
CA ASP A 313 5.37 -18.50 8.65
C ASP A 313 6.54 -19.45 8.32
N VAL A 314 6.84 -20.32 9.28
CA VAL A 314 8.01 -21.20 9.23
C VAL A 314 7.89 -22.25 8.11
N ASP A 315 6.68 -22.70 7.80
CA ASP A 315 6.44 -23.77 6.83
C ASP A 315 6.71 -23.26 5.40
N SER A 316 6.16 -22.10 5.03
CA SER A 316 6.44 -21.45 3.74
C SER A 316 7.92 -21.07 3.59
N ALA A 317 8.55 -20.62 4.68
CA ALA A 317 9.98 -20.29 4.66
C ALA A 317 10.87 -21.48 4.26
N VAL A 318 10.56 -22.69 4.74
CA VAL A 318 11.31 -23.89 4.34
C VAL A 318 11.18 -24.16 2.86
N GLU A 319 9.99 -23.98 2.28
CA GLU A 319 9.77 -24.18 0.86
C GLU A 319 10.60 -23.18 0.03
N SER A 320 10.56 -21.89 0.38
CA SER A 320 11.36 -20.86 -0.29
C SER A 320 12.86 -21.14 -0.19
N PHE A 321 13.38 -21.50 1.00
CA PHE A 321 14.80 -21.82 1.15
C PHE A 321 15.24 -23.11 0.46
N LYS A 322 14.34 -24.10 0.33
CA LYS A 322 14.62 -25.31 -0.49
C LYS A 322 14.77 -24.94 -1.96
N LYS A 323 13.82 -24.18 -2.51
CA LYS A 323 13.90 -23.68 -3.90
C LYS A 323 15.18 -22.86 -4.12
N ALA A 324 15.54 -22.01 -3.16
CA ALA A 324 16.80 -21.25 -3.22
C ALA A 324 18.04 -22.16 -3.22
N MET A 325 18.06 -23.21 -2.40
CA MET A 325 19.15 -24.21 -2.33
C MET A 325 19.27 -25.06 -3.59
N GLU A 326 18.15 -25.40 -4.23
CA GLU A 326 18.13 -26.12 -5.50
C GLU A 326 18.77 -25.30 -6.63
N LEU A 327 18.57 -23.98 -6.61
CA LEU A 327 19.11 -23.05 -7.60
C LEU A 327 20.57 -22.65 -7.33
N GLU A 328 20.94 -22.48 -6.05
CA GLU A 328 22.27 -22.02 -5.62
C GLU A 328 22.87 -22.98 -4.54
N PRO A 329 23.21 -24.23 -4.89
CA PRO A 329 23.58 -25.27 -3.91
C PRO A 329 24.88 -25.01 -3.15
N ASN A 330 25.73 -24.11 -3.66
CA ASN A 330 27.01 -23.75 -3.06
C ASN A 330 26.93 -22.54 -2.13
N ASP A 331 25.76 -21.91 -1.98
CA ASP A 331 25.62 -20.75 -1.10
C ASP A 331 25.50 -21.19 0.38
N GLY A 332 26.55 -20.87 1.15
CA GLY A 332 26.62 -21.19 2.57
C GLY A 332 25.53 -20.53 3.41
N LYS A 333 25.10 -19.31 3.07
CA LYS A 333 24.07 -18.58 3.84
C LYS A 333 22.71 -19.22 3.67
N ILE A 334 22.35 -19.63 2.45
CA ILE A 334 21.10 -20.36 2.21
C ILE A 334 21.09 -21.66 3.03
N LYS A 335 22.22 -22.36 3.10
CA LYS A 335 22.35 -23.61 3.86
C LYS A 335 22.18 -23.39 5.36
N GLU A 336 22.82 -22.37 5.90
CA GLU A 336 22.72 -21.99 7.31
C GLU A 336 21.28 -21.64 7.69
N GLU A 337 20.62 -20.77 6.92
CA GLU A 337 19.23 -20.36 7.17
C GLU A 337 18.28 -21.57 7.06
N LEU A 338 18.40 -22.39 6.01
CA LEU A 338 17.56 -23.58 5.85
C LEU A 338 17.70 -24.55 7.03
N ASN A 339 18.91 -24.74 7.55
CA ASN A 339 19.14 -25.58 8.72
C ASN A 339 18.53 -24.98 10.00
N ALA A 340 18.65 -23.64 10.17
CA ALA A 340 18.04 -22.93 11.28
C ALA A 340 16.51 -23.05 11.27
N VAL A 341 15.88 -22.92 10.10
CA VAL A 341 14.42 -23.06 9.96
C VAL A 341 13.97 -24.51 10.21
N LYS A 342 14.67 -25.50 9.65
CA LYS A 342 14.37 -26.93 9.90
C LYS A 342 14.44 -27.26 11.39
N LYS A 343 15.42 -26.70 12.11
CA LYS A 343 15.52 -26.83 13.57
C LYS A 343 14.30 -26.22 14.27
N LYS A 344 13.84 -25.03 13.87
CA LYS A 344 12.61 -24.43 14.44
C LYS A 344 11.38 -25.33 14.28
N ILE A 345 11.21 -26.00 13.13
CA ILE A 345 10.12 -26.95 12.92
C ILE A 345 10.25 -28.16 13.84
N ALA A 346 11.46 -28.72 13.96
CA ALA A 346 11.72 -29.85 14.86
C ALA A 346 11.39 -29.48 16.31
N ASP A 347 11.85 -28.32 16.78
CA ASP A 347 11.58 -27.80 18.11
C ASP A 347 10.08 -27.57 18.35
N ARG A 348 9.35 -27.05 17.36
CA ARG A 348 7.88 -26.87 17.42
C ARG A 348 7.18 -28.23 17.60
N ARG A 349 7.53 -29.21 16.78
CA ARG A 349 6.97 -30.57 16.84
C ARG A 349 7.27 -31.26 18.17
N ASP A 350 8.46 -31.07 18.72
CA ASP A 350 8.83 -31.64 20.01
C ASP A 350 8.07 -30.99 21.18
N ARG A 351 7.80 -29.68 21.12
CA ARG A 351 6.94 -28.99 22.09
C ARG A 351 5.50 -29.49 22.03
N GLU A 352 4.95 -29.61 20.83
CA GLU A 352 3.60 -30.16 20.61
C GLU A 352 3.51 -31.59 21.16
N ARG A 353 4.47 -32.46 20.83
CA ARG A 353 4.54 -33.83 21.36
C ARG A 353 4.57 -33.86 22.88
N LYS A 354 5.37 -33.01 23.51
CA LYS A 354 5.43 -32.90 24.99
C LYS A 354 4.12 -32.41 25.58
N ALA A 355 3.46 -31.44 24.94
CA ALA A 355 2.16 -30.92 25.39
C ALA A 355 1.08 -32.00 25.32
N TYR A 356 0.96 -32.71 24.18
CA TYR A 356 0.02 -33.82 24.04
C TYR A 356 0.31 -34.95 25.03
N SER A 357 1.58 -35.33 25.22
CA SER A 357 1.96 -36.36 26.21
C SER A 357 1.53 -36.00 27.64
N ARG A 358 1.51 -34.72 28.02
CA ARG A 358 1.05 -34.27 29.35
C ARG A 358 -0.48 -34.29 29.47
N MET A 359 -1.20 -34.05 28.39
CA MET A 359 -2.68 -34.10 28.38
C MET A 359 -3.23 -35.52 28.54
N PHE A 360 -2.45 -36.55 28.15
CA PHE A 360 -2.85 -37.96 28.24
C PHE A 360 -2.17 -38.74 29.39
N GLN A 361 -1.35 -38.09 30.23
CA GLN A 361 -0.86 -38.68 31.47
C GLN A 361 -1.95 -38.58 32.55
N ALA A 362 -2.43 -39.75 32.98
CA ALA A 362 -3.68 -40.01 33.68
C ALA A 362 -3.89 -39.20 34.98
N SER A 363 -5.17 -38.84 35.19
CA SER A 363 -5.78 -38.50 36.48
C SER A 363 -5.39 -39.52 37.56
N PRO A 364 -5.15 -39.11 38.81
CA PRO A 364 -4.80 -40.04 39.87
C PRO A 364 -5.94 -41.05 40.07
N LYS A 365 -5.61 -42.34 40.02
CA LYS A 365 -6.53 -43.41 40.45
C LYS A 365 -6.93 -43.12 41.91
N PRO A 366 -8.22 -43.07 42.27
CA PRO A 366 -8.59 -42.99 43.68
C PRO A 366 -8.19 -44.32 44.34
N ASN A 367 -7.11 -44.28 45.12
CA ASN A 367 -6.81 -45.29 46.11
C ASN A 367 -7.79 -45.07 47.27
N ASN A 368 -8.67 -46.03 47.51
CA ASN A 368 -9.17 -46.35 48.84
C ASN A 368 -9.77 -47.76 48.77
N GLU A 369 -8.97 -48.73 49.22
CA GLU A 369 -9.51 -49.96 49.81
C GLU A 369 -10.25 -49.54 51.08
N VAL A 370 -11.58 -49.63 51.08
CA VAL A 370 -12.39 -49.53 52.30
C VAL A 370 -12.87 -50.93 52.60
N GLU A 371 -12.37 -51.49 53.71
CA GLU A 371 -12.90 -52.69 54.35
C GLU A 371 -14.41 -52.53 54.60
N PHE A 372 -15.22 -53.45 54.07
CA PHE A 372 -16.65 -53.50 54.36
C PHE A 372 -16.89 -54.46 55.54
N GLN A 373 -17.13 -53.91 56.73
CA GLN A 373 -17.70 -54.68 57.84
C GLN A 373 -19.18 -54.98 57.57
N ALA A 374 -19.55 -56.24 57.77
CA ALA A 374 -20.91 -56.74 57.58
C ALA A 374 -21.79 -56.53 58.82
N SER A 375 -23.06 -56.13 58.62
CA SER A 375 -24.33 -56.58 59.26
C SER A 375 -25.41 -55.48 59.19
N PRO A 376 -26.72 -55.77 59.34
CA PRO A 376 -27.57 -56.72 58.63
C PRO A 376 -28.78 -56.02 57.92
N LYS A 377 -29.51 -56.77 57.08
CA LYS A 377 -30.71 -56.33 56.34
C LYS A 377 -31.85 -55.87 57.27
N PRO A 378 -32.80 -55.02 56.77
CA PRO A 378 -34.09 -55.61 56.42
C PRO A 378 -34.72 -55.11 55.11
N ASN A 379 -35.72 -55.89 54.70
CA ASN A 379 -36.47 -55.89 53.45
C ASN A 379 -37.22 -54.58 53.12
N ASN A 380 -37.34 -54.28 51.82
CA ASN A 380 -38.62 -54.22 51.11
C ASN A 380 -38.40 -54.06 49.59
N GLU A 381 -39.18 -54.83 48.83
CA GLU A 381 -39.26 -54.85 47.37
C GLU A 381 -39.88 -53.55 46.84
N VAL A 382 -39.34 -52.94 45.75
CA VAL A 382 -40.11 -52.25 44.70
C VAL A 382 -39.32 -52.28 43.37
N GLU A 383 -40.08 -52.41 42.28
CA GLU A 383 -39.81 -52.78 40.88
C GLU A 383 -38.90 -51.86 40.03
N LEU A 384 -38.35 -52.44 38.95
CA LEU A 384 -37.65 -51.77 37.83
C LEU A 384 -38.63 -51.42 36.70
N PRO A 385 -38.54 -50.22 36.09
CA PRO A 385 -38.98 -49.99 34.72
C PRO A 385 -37.80 -49.74 33.74
N PRO A 386 -37.99 -50.02 32.45
CA PRO A 386 -36.94 -49.99 31.42
C PRO A 386 -36.80 -48.60 30.82
N ASP A 387 -35.57 -48.09 30.72
CA ASP A 387 -35.09 -47.26 29.60
C ASP A 387 -33.69 -46.71 29.92
N PHE A 388 -32.69 -47.51 29.55
CA PHE A 388 -31.30 -47.08 29.51
C PHE A 388 -30.92 -47.04 28.03
N HIS A 389 -31.04 -45.90 27.36
CA HIS A 389 -30.28 -45.52 26.14
C HIS A 389 -30.61 -44.06 25.79
N GLY A 390 -29.83 -43.10 26.33
CA GLY A 390 -30.12 -41.70 26.05
C GLY A 390 -29.16 -40.64 26.59
N GLN A 391 -27.92 -40.96 26.98
CA GLN A 391 -26.99 -39.93 27.49
C GLN A 391 -25.52 -40.07 27.02
N PHE A 392 -25.27 -40.63 25.83
CA PHE A 392 -23.92 -40.65 25.23
C PHE A 392 -23.77 -39.84 23.94
N PHE A 393 -24.83 -39.22 23.41
CA PHE A 393 -24.78 -38.48 22.14
C PHE A 393 -24.80 -36.95 22.23
N GLN A 394 -24.88 -36.35 23.42
CA GLN A 394 -25.01 -34.89 23.55
C GLN A 394 -23.69 -34.12 23.72
N VAL A 395 -22.55 -34.81 23.97
CA VAL A 395 -21.26 -34.14 24.22
C VAL A 395 -20.43 -33.96 22.93
N LEU A 396 -20.64 -34.79 21.90
CA LEU A 396 -19.87 -34.71 20.65
C LEU A 396 -20.39 -33.67 19.64
N PHE A 397 -21.68 -33.32 19.67
CA PHE A 397 -22.24 -32.30 18.76
C PHE A 397 -21.88 -30.86 19.18
N TYR A 398 -21.69 -30.61 20.48
CA TYR A 398 -21.36 -29.26 20.98
C TYR A 398 -19.91 -28.86 20.68
N ALA A 399 -18.98 -29.83 20.63
CA ALA A 399 -17.58 -29.59 20.29
C ALA A 399 -17.35 -29.37 18.78
N TRP A 400 -18.11 -30.06 17.93
CA TRP A 400 -18.00 -29.91 16.47
C TRP A 400 -18.68 -28.64 15.95
N GLY A 401 -19.82 -28.24 16.55
CA GLY A 401 -20.52 -26.99 16.23
C GLY A 401 -19.78 -25.70 16.63
N LYS A 402 -18.79 -25.77 17.53
CA LYS A 402 -17.93 -24.64 17.92
C LYS A 402 -16.70 -24.50 17.02
N ALA A 403 -16.21 -25.61 16.47
CA ALA A 403 -15.13 -25.63 15.47
C ALA A 403 -15.59 -25.16 14.09
N LEU A 404 -16.84 -25.48 13.70
CA LEU A 404 -17.43 -24.97 12.45
C LEU A 404 -17.74 -23.46 12.51
N ARG A 405 -18.17 -22.93 13.67
CA ARG A 405 -18.46 -21.49 13.83
C ARG A 405 -17.20 -20.61 13.78
N ARG A 406 -16.08 -21.06 14.36
CA ARG A 406 -14.79 -20.34 14.26
C ARG A 406 -14.24 -20.30 12.84
N LYS A 407 -14.45 -21.36 12.05
CA LYS A 407 -14.07 -21.36 10.62
C LYS A 407 -15.00 -20.52 9.73
N GLN A 408 -16.20 -20.20 10.20
CA GLN A 408 -17.17 -19.40 9.45
C GLN A 408 -16.98 -17.89 9.68
N GLU A 409 -16.47 -17.48 10.85
CA GLU A 409 -16.09 -16.10 11.14
C GLU A 409 -14.78 -15.69 10.42
N ASP A 410 -13.82 -16.60 10.27
CA ASP A 410 -12.57 -16.32 9.52
C ASP A 410 -12.73 -16.25 7.99
N VAL A 411 -13.90 -16.62 7.45
CA VAL A 411 -14.19 -16.59 6.00
C VAL A 411 -15.08 -15.40 5.59
N LEU A 412 -15.62 -14.65 6.56
CA LEU A 412 -16.48 -13.49 6.29
C LEU A 412 -15.73 -12.15 6.15
N ASP A 413 -14.41 -12.12 6.37
CA ASP A 413 -13.57 -10.93 6.16
C ASP A 413 -12.77 -10.95 4.85
N MET A 414 -13.02 -11.95 3.98
CA MET A 414 -12.19 -12.19 2.78
C MET A 414 -12.95 -12.10 1.44
N PHE A 415 -14.13 -11.48 1.42
CA PHE A 415 -14.86 -11.22 0.18
C PHE A 415 -15.45 -9.80 0.15
N ASN A 416 -14.66 -8.86 -0.34
CA ASN A 416 -15.17 -7.77 -1.15
C ASN A 416 -14.43 -7.78 -2.50
N HIS A 417 -15.21 -7.99 -3.56
CA HIS A 417 -14.89 -7.99 -5.00
C HIS A 417 -14.30 -9.25 -5.68
N GLN A 418 -15.24 -9.97 -6.32
CA GLN A 418 -15.22 -10.62 -7.64
C GLN A 418 -14.13 -11.66 -7.98
N THR A 419 -14.51 -12.95 -7.99
CA THR A 419 -14.47 -13.84 -9.20
C THR A 419 -15.07 -15.22 -8.86
N PHE A 420 -15.88 -15.75 -9.78
CA PHE A 420 -16.53 -17.07 -9.67
C PHE A 420 -15.51 -18.19 -9.87
N THR A 421 -15.47 -19.19 -8.97
CA THR A 421 -15.02 -20.55 -9.32
C THR A 421 -15.83 -21.58 -8.53
N ILE A 422 -16.48 -22.47 -9.26
CA ILE A 422 -17.32 -23.57 -8.76
C ILE A 422 -16.43 -24.65 -8.13
N PHE A 423 -16.65 -24.99 -6.87
CA PHE A 423 -16.18 -26.25 -6.28
C PHE A 423 -17.38 -27.13 -5.94
N GLY A 424 -17.47 -28.29 -6.59
CA GLY A 424 -18.44 -29.33 -6.27
C GLY A 424 -18.08 -30.04 -4.97
N LEU A 425 -19.02 -30.12 -4.04
CA LEU A 425 -18.91 -30.88 -2.80
C LEU A 425 -19.27 -32.35 -3.07
N PHE A 426 -18.35 -33.29 -2.84
CA PHE A 426 -18.66 -34.72 -2.77
C PHE A 426 -19.16 -35.05 -1.35
N LEU A 427 -20.43 -35.45 -1.21
CA LEU A 427 -20.93 -36.09 0.00
C LEU A 427 -20.70 -37.60 -0.10
N PHE A 428 -19.96 -38.17 0.85
CA PHE A 428 -19.90 -39.62 1.07
C PHE A 428 -21.14 -40.07 1.85
N CYS A 429 -21.95 -40.95 1.26
CA CYS A 429 -22.94 -41.75 1.98
C CYS A 429 -22.45 -43.20 1.99
N ARG A 430 -22.34 -43.79 3.17
CA ARG A 430 -21.90 -45.17 3.38
C ARG A 430 -23.14 -46.04 3.59
N THR A 431 -23.42 -46.96 2.67
CA THR A 431 -24.34 -48.08 2.91
C THR A 431 -23.68 -49.39 2.49
N ASN A 432 -23.98 -50.43 3.25
CA ASN A 432 -23.42 -51.77 3.16
C ASN A 432 -23.69 -52.45 1.82
N ASN A 433 -22.66 -53.16 1.33
CA ASN A 433 -22.63 -54.19 0.29
C ASN A 433 -23.08 -53.85 -1.15
N ASP A 434 -22.20 -54.29 -2.06
CA ASP A 434 -22.31 -54.54 -3.49
C ASP A 434 -21.91 -53.42 -4.49
N GLU A 435 -20.86 -53.76 -5.24
CA GLU A 435 -20.26 -53.23 -6.48
C GLU A 435 -20.51 -51.76 -6.92
N ILE A 436 -19.41 -50.98 -6.98
CA ILE A 436 -19.35 -49.67 -7.64
C ILE A 436 -19.23 -49.85 -9.16
N ARG A 437 -20.26 -49.45 -9.92
CA ARG A 437 -20.15 -49.13 -11.35
C ARG A 437 -20.33 -47.63 -11.56
N PHE A 438 -19.44 -47.00 -12.33
CA PHE A 438 -19.56 -45.61 -12.77
C PHE A 438 -20.45 -45.50 -14.00
N SER A 439 -21.41 -44.58 -14.00
CA SER A 439 -21.99 -44.02 -15.23
C SER A 439 -22.21 -42.51 -15.11
N ARG A 440 -21.82 -41.78 -16.16
CA ARG A 440 -22.05 -40.35 -16.36
C ARG A 440 -23.51 -40.15 -16.80
N GLY A 441 -24.23 -39.25 -16.15
CA GLY A 441 -25.59 -38.86 -16.57
C GLY A 441 -25.95 -37.45 -16.10
N PHE A 442 -26.07 -36.53 -17.06
CA PHE A 442 -26.66 -35.20 -16.93
C PHE A 442 -28.13 -35.31 -16.49
N TRP A 443 -28.58 -34.50 -15.54
CA TRP A 443 -30.00 -34.24 -15.33
C TRP A 443 -30.31 -32.74 -15.36
N GLN A 444 -31.19 -32.43 -16.30
CA GLN A 444 -31.81 -31.16 -16.63
C GLN A 444 -33.05 -31.00 -15.75
N CYS A 445 -33.24 -29.85 -15.12
CA CYS A 445 -34.50 -29.52 -14.46
C CYS A 445 -35.20 -28.41 -15.26
N CYS A 446 -36.24 -28.79 -15.99
CA CYS A 446 -37.21 -27.88 -16.60
C CYS A 446 -38.38 -27.65 -15.64
N LYS A 447 -38.79 -26.40 -15.48
CA LYS A 447 -40.17 -25.88 -15.40
C LYS A 447 -40.08 -24.36 -15.18
N GLU A 448 -40.39 -23.48 -16.12
CA GLU A 448 -41.64 -23.17 -16.86
C GLU A 448 -42.08 -21.75 -16.47
N ASN A 449 -42.20 -20.89 -17.50
CA ASN A 449 -42.96 -19.63 -17.60
C ASN A 449 -42.60 -18.43 -16.70
N THR A 450 -41.96 -17.42 -17.28
CA THR A 450 -42.66 -16.17 -17.72
C THR A 450 -41.70 -15.20 -18.47
N ASN A 451 -42.12 -14.85 -19.70
CA ASN A 451 -41.85 -13.66 -20.53
C ASN A 451 -40.50 -12.90 -20.49
N LEU A 452 -39.79 -12.98 -21.62
CA LEU A 452 -39.18 -11.91 -22.44
C LEU A 452 -38.71 -10.62 -21.73
N ASP A 453 -37.40 -10.35 -21.78
CA ASP A 453 -36.85 -9.49 -22.85
C ASP A 453 -35.33 -9.67 -23.01
N CYS A 454 -34.91 -9.81 -24.26
CA CYS A 454 -33.52 -9.91 -24.69
C CYS A 454 -32.87 -8.52 -24.70
N PHE A 455 -31.75 -8.34 -24.00
CA PHE A 455 -30.76 -7.33 -24.37
C PHE A 455 -29.39 -7.98 -24.52
N ARG A 456 -28.87 -7.87 -25.74
CA ARG A 456 -27.55 -8.28 -26.20
C ARG A 456 -26.58 -7.15 -25.88
N TRP A 457 -25.50 -7.43 -25.16
CA TRP A 457 -24.31 -6.57 -25.09
C TRP A 457 -23.08 -7.41 -25.44
N ASP A 458 -22.68 -7.30 -26.71
CA ASP A 458 -21.29 -7.44 -27.15
C ASP A 458 -20.56 -6.16 -26.73
N THR A 459 -19.39 -6.27 -26.09
CA THR A 459 -18.20 -5.41 -26.31
C THR A 459 -17.05 -5.78 -25.36
N ASP A 460 -15.94 -6.20 -25.96
CA ASP A 460 -14.55 -5.77 -25.73
C ASP A 460 -14.05 -5.56 -24.30
N ILE A 461 -13.18 -6.49 -23.89
CA ILE A 461 -12.24 -6.35 -22.78
C ILE A 461 -10.99 -5.63 -23.32
N THR A 462 -10.82 -4.37 -22.94
CA THR A 462 -9.49 -3.75 -22.83
C THR A 462 -9.32 -3.16 -21.44
N ASN A 463 -8.19 -3.51 -20.83
CA ASN A 463 -7.51 -2.90 -19.69
C ASN A 463 -8.25 -2.82 -18.34
N LEU A 464 -7.76 -3.60 -17.38
CA LEU A 464 -7.29 -3.11 -16.08
C LEU A 464 -6.18 -4.02 -15.53
#